data_AF-A0A3D9CCK8-F1
#
_entry.id   AF-A0A3D9CCK8-F1
#
_cell.length_a   1.000
_cell.length_b   1.000
_cell.length_c   1.000
_cell.angle_alpha   90.00
_cell.angle_beta   90.00
_cell.angle_gamma   90.00
#
_symmetry.space_group_name_H-M   'P 1'
#
loop_
_entity.id
_entity.type
_entity.pdbx_description
1 polymer ?
#
loop_
_entity_poly.entity_id
_entity_poly.type
_entity_poly.pdbx_seq_one_letter_code
_entity_poly.pdbx_strand_id
1 'polypeptide(L)'
;MAKKTIAALKEYFKAAKRPTESQFGDLIDSYVHKDESSEYSTTVEFPVGFQVGDYIEFLQFSPAGVGAGGFFEVSIVYTRGFIASAATHIASVSHANSDIWRECGTINKNNYLDWDSNYNFTIDVNGGLKKFRIRVVNTVGSVDEPLKVSIKIRSINKNNAWTAMEIRGNNPASIPLQPMTKEWNLWVGDLVSTESAKVGLKVNKEGNVGVKTQNPLASLDIQGKILFDSESPIIGGTAIRGYDTMWARGYNFVSYNGTQNIGGFGAVGEQNRIYKYYIGKYEDQIVSFNPENRQTSFNGNIDVYGEAKSRSQKISDYSPTIYLDRSENFGGFTQGIQSRLLDGTNNWFFGNLGTEYWLVSKGTHENALLAVREDGNVGVGTANPLAKLDVAGGINVAAGSPIQLGGHSSSHGLKYKRFNSDNSLLDGPFLYGWTGGALGIKKDNNEFNVLSWKENGNVAIQGKVEAKEFLVSATPTADHVFASDYNLRGIHDLEKFITEKSHLPEIPSAKEMTDNGLSLGDFQIKLLQKIEELTLYAISQNKEIENLKAIIKK
;
A
#
# COMPACT_ATOMS: atom_id res chain seq x y z
N MET A 1 25.60 8.88 -86.86
CA MET A 1 26.95 8.31 -87.06
C MET A 1 27.05 7.06 -86.19
N ALA A 2 27.43 5.89 -86.71
CA ALA A 2 27.52 4.68 -85.86
C ALA A 2 28.39 4.90 -84.61
N LYS A 3 27.88 4.52 -83.43
CA LYS A 3 28.43 4.87 -82.10
C LYS A 3 29.94 4.62 -81.98
N LYS A 4 30.71 5.66 -81.68
CA LYS A 4 32.19 5.65 -81.68
C LYS A 4 32.73 5.67 -80.25
N THR A 5 33.90 5.05 -80.04
CA THR A 5 34.60 5.19 -78.75
C THR A 5 35.13 6.60 -78.60
N ILE A 6 35.46 7.05 -77.39
CA ILE A 6 36.07 8.37 -77.17
C ILE A 6 37.35 8.56 -78.02
N ALA A 7 38.15 7.51 -78.20
CA ALA A 7 39.30 7.53 -79.10
C ALA A 7 38.89 7.72 -80.58
N ALA A 8 37.91 6.96 -81.06
CA ALA A 8 37.41 7.10 -82.43
C ALA A 8 36.64 8.41 -82.68
N LEU A 9 36.06 9.03 -81.63
CA LEU A 9 35.51 10.39 -81.69
C LEU A 9 36.62 11.43 -81.80
N LYS A 10 37.70 11.32 -81.01
CA LYS A 10 38.87 12.21 -81.12
C LYS A 10 39.45 12.19 -82.53
N GLU A 11 39.63 11.02 -83.14
CA GLU A 11 40.10 10.92 -84.53
C GLU A 11 39.06 11.42 -85.55
N TYR A 12 37.76 11.18 -85.32
CA TYR A 12 36.68 11.74 -86.17
C TYR A 12 36.70 13.28 -86.19
N PHE A 13 36.85 13.91 -85.03
CA PHE A 13 36.92 15.37 -84.92
C PHE A 13 38.27 15.96 -85.39
N LYS A 14 39.40 15.26 -85.18
CA LYS A 14 40.70 15.63 -85.77
C LYS A 14 40.66 15.64 -87.29
N ALA A 15 39.95 14.68 -87.90
CA ALA A 15 39.68 14.65 -89.35
C ALA A 15 38.66 15.72 -89.81
N ALA A 16 38.44 16.78 -89.01
CA ALA A 16 37.50 17.88 -89.22
C ALA A 16 36.02 17.48 -89.43
N LYS A 17 35.65 16.22 -89.19
CA LYS A 17 34.27 15.77 -89.37
C LYS A 17 33.41 16.28 -88.22
N ARG A 18 32.25 16.86 -88.55
CA ARG A 18 31.22 17.28 -87.60
C ARG A 18 29.99 16.37 -87.76
N PRO A 19 29.35 15.93 -86.66
CA PRO A 19 28.06 15.26 -86.76
C PRO A 19 27.02 16.23 -87.32
N THR A 20 26.13 15.72 -88.17
CA THR A 20 24.91 16.45 -88.53
C THR A 20 23.93 16.43 -87.36
N GLU A 21 22.90 17.27 -87.40
CA GLU A 21 21.85 17.35 -86.38
C GLU A 21 21.21 15.98 -86.09
N SER A 22 20.88 15.23 -87.14
CA SER A 22 20.41 13.83 -87.08
C SER A 22 21.39 12.81 -86.50
N GLN A 23 22.65 13.21 -86.27
CA GLN A 23 23.71 12.38 -85.68
C GLN A 23 24.11 12.84 -84.28
N PHE A 24 23.50 13.91 -83.76
CA PHE A 24 23.82 14.46 -82.45
C PHE A 24 23.40 13.50 -81.32
N GLY A 25 22.28 12.79 -81.49
CA GLY A 25 21.89 11.69 -80.60
C GLY A 25 22.98 10.62 -80.49
N ASP A 26 23.49 10.12 -81.62
CA ASP A 26 24.59 9.15 -81.64
C ASP A 26 25.88 9.68 -81.00
N LEU A 27 26.17 10.98 -81.11
CA LEU A 27 27.33 11.61 -80.47
C LEU A 27 27.20 11.59 -78.95
N ILE A 28 26.06 12.04 -78.41
CA ILE A 28 25.79 12.05 -76.97
C ILE A 28 25.78 10.62 -76.43
N ASP A 29 25.13 9.69 -77.15
CA ASP A 29 25.10 8.27 -76.82
C ASP A 29 26.52 7.65 -76.82
N SER A 30 27.38 8.04 -77.77
CA SER A 30 28.81 7.65 -77.78
C SER A 30 29.61 8.21 -76.60
N TYR A 31 29.22 9.37 -76.05
CA TYR A 31 29.83 9.97 -74.86
C TYR A 31 29.33 9.33 -73.55
N VAL A 32 28.08 8.88 -73.50
CA VAL A 32 27.41 8.37 -72.29
C VAL A 32 27.54 6.85 -72.14
N HIS A 33 27.48 6.09 -73.23
CA HIS A 33 27.39 4.62 -73.20
C HIS A 33 28.61 3.89 -73.81
N LYS A 34 29.69 4.59 -74.15
CA LYS A 34 30.87 3.98 -74.79
C LYS A 34 32.23 4.34 -74.17
N ASP A 35 32.25 4.43 -72.84
CA ASP A 35 33.49 4.19 -72.08
C ASP A 35 33.65 2.68 -71.83
N GLU A 36 34.32 1.99 -72.78
CA GLU A 36 34.63 0.55 -72.73
C GLU A 36 35.44 0.15 -71.47
N SER A 37 35.99 1.11 -70.72
CA SER A 37 36.66 0.86 -69.45
C SER A 37 35.72 0.70 -68.25
N SER A 38 34.44 1.11 -68.38
CA SER A 38 33.43 1.08 -67.32
C SER A 38 32.43 -0.09 -67.42
N GLU A 39 32.32 -0.76 -68.56
CA GLU A 39 31.55 -2.01 -68.68
C GLU A 39 32.43 -3.16 -69.18
N TYR A 40 32.15 -4.38 -68.73
CA TYR A 40 32.75 -5.61 -69.21
C TYR A 40 31.66 -6.67 -69.41
N SER A 41 31.82 -7.56 -70.39
CA SER A 41 30.89 -8.68 -70.60
C SER A 41 31.65 -9.89 -71.11
N THR A 42 31.29 -11.07 -70.60
CA THR A 42 31.90 -12.35 -70.97
C THR A 42 30.88 -13.49 -70.84
N THR A 43 31.26 -14.68 -71.24
CA THR A 43 30.53 -15.92 -70.94
C THR A 43 31.53 -16.96 -70.50
N VAL A 44 31.27 -17.59 -69.36
CA VAL A 44 32.09 -18.66 -68.81
C VAL A 44 31.33 -19.98 -68.88
N GLU A 45 32.05 -21.07 -69.11
CA GLU A 45 31.46 -22.40 -69.28
C GLU A 45 31.90 -23.30 -68.12
N PHE A 46 30.93 -23.80 -67.35
CA PHE A 46 31.14 -24.86 -66.37
C PHE A 46 31.00 -26.23 -67.04
N PRO A 47 31.95 -27.17 -66.85
CA PRO A 47 31.94 -28.47 -67.52
C PRO A 47 30.78 -29.36 -67.04
N VAL A 48 30.50 -30.44 -67.79
CA VAL A 48 29.60 -31.51 -67.32
C VAL A 48 30.04 -32.02 -65.94
N GLY A 49 29.06 -32.32 -65.09
CA GLY A 49 29.31 -32.86 -63.74
C GLY A 49 30.02 -31.91 -62.78
N PHE A 50 30.03 -30.59 -63.01
CA PHE A 50 30.60 -29.62 -62.05
C PHE A 50 30.02 -29.80 -60.64
N GLN A 51 30.83 -29.55 -59.62
CA GLN A 51 30.48 -29.78 -58.22
C GLN A 51 30.32 -28.47 -57.43
N VAL A 52 29.67 -28.55 -56.28
CA VAL A 52 29.63 -27.43 -55.33
C VAL A 52 31.04 -27.04 -54.93
N GLY A 53 31.32 -25.72 -54.96
CA GLY A 53 32.65 -25.16 -54.76
C GLY A 53 33.45 -24.92 -56.04
N ASP A 54 33.07 -25.48 -57.19
CA ASP A 54 33.77 -25.21 -58.45
C ASP A 54 33.70 -23.72 -58.79
N TYR A 55 34.83 -23.14 -59.20
CA TYR A 55 34.93 -21.71 -59.51
C TYR A 55 35.77 -21.44 -60.76
N ILE A 56 35.53 -20.26 -61.35
CA ILE A 56 36.27 -19.72 -62.50
C ILE A 56 36.62 -18.26 -62.18
N GLU A 57 37.90 -17.96 -61.93
CA GLU A 57 38.42 -16.58 -61.95
C GLU A 57 38.42 -16.10 -63.40
N PHE A 58 37.55 -15.14 -63.70
CA PHE A 58 37.25 -14.75 -65.08
C PHE A 58 37.74 -13.33 -65.43
N LEU A 59 38.09 -12.51 -64.43
CA LEU A 59 38.45 -11.11 -64.63
C LEU A 59 39.34 -10.56 -63.52
N GLN A 60 40.35 -9.78 -63.91
CA GLN A 60 41.05 -8.82 -63.07
C GLN A 60 40.71 -7.39 -63.50
N PHE A 61 40.53 -6.49 -62.53
CA PHE A 61 40.16 -5.09 -62.73
C PHE A 61 41.24 -4.14 -62.21
N SER A 62 41.22 -2.88 -62.65
CA SER A 62 42.25 -1.88 -62.32
C SER A 62 41.60 -0.50 -62.11
N PRO A 63 41.21 -0.13 -60.88
CA PRO A 63 40.53 1.14 -60.60
C PRO A 63 41.36 2.36 -60.99
N ALA A 64 40.70 3.47 -61.33
CA ALA A 64 41.34 4.66 -61.88
C ALA A 64 42.07 5.53 -60.84
N GLY A 65 43.18 5.02 -60.29
CA GLY A 65 44.16 5.80 -59.51
C GLY A 65 44.74 5.08 -58.30
N VAL A 66 45.88 5.57 -57.81
CA VAL A 66 46.41 5.17 -56.50
C VAL A 66 45.46 5.70 -55.43
N GLY A 67 44.95 4.82 -54.56
CA GLY A 67 43.94 5.19 -53.57
C GLY A 67 42.49 4.98 -54.01
N ALA A 68 42.23 4.75 -55.30
CA ALA A 68 40.87 4.55 -55.82
C ALA A 68 40.27 3.20 -55.36
N GLY A 69 39.03 3.25 -54.87
CA GLY A 69 38.19 2.07 -54.71
C GLY A 69 37.53 1.64 -56.02
N GLY A 70 36.72 0.59 -55.96
CA GLY A 70 35.88 0.10 -57.05
C GLY A 70 34.49 -0.23 -56.53
N PHE A 71 33.44 0.19 -57.23
CA PHE A 71 32.06 -0.17 -56.94
C PHE A 71 31.44 -0.75 -58.21
N PHE A 72 31.04 -2.02 -58.14
CA PHE A 72 30.68 -2.83 -59.30
C PHE A 72 29.31 -3.49 -59.12
N GLU A 73 28.49 -3.42 -60.16
CA GLU A 73 27.31 -4.26 -60.35
C GLU A 73 27.72 -5.45 -61.24
N VAL A 74 27.57 -6.68 -60.74
CA VAL A 74 27.91 -7.91 -61.47
C VAL A 74 26.65 -8.75 -61.69
N SER A 75 26.06 -8.62 -62.87
CA SER A 75 24.91 -9.41 -63.30
C SER A 75 25.37 -10.71 -63.94
N ILE A 76 24.81 -11.83 -63.51
CA ILE A 76 24.97 -13.14 -64.14
C ILE A 76 23.62 -13.64 -64.67
N VAL A 77 23.64 -14.30 -65.82
CA VAL A 77 22.47 -14.89 -66.49
C VAL A 77 22.85 -16.25 -67.08
N TYR A 78 22.00 -17.24 -66.90
CA TYR A 78 22.15 -18.56 -67.53
C TYR A 78 20.78 -19.21 -67.78
N THR A 79 20.75 -20.18 -68.68
CA THR A 79 19.58 -21.02 -68.97
C THR A 79 19.98 -22.48 -68.82
N ARG A 80 19.17 -23.27 -68.12
CA ARG A 80 19.33 -24.72 -68.01
C ARG A 80 17.97 -25.38 -68.29
N GLY A 81 17.90 -26.21 -69.33
CA GLY A 81 16.60 -26.64 -69.88
C GLY A 81 15.74 -25.42 -70.26
N PHE A 82 14.49 -25.39 -69.79
CA PHE A 82 13.54 -24.30 -70.05
C PHE A 82 13.52 -23.18 -69.00
N ILE A 83 14.44 -23.21 -68.02
CA ILE A 83 14.48 -22.23 -66.92
C ILE A 83 15.62 -21.24 -67.16
N ALA A 84 15.27 -19.95 -67.28
CA ALA A 84 16.20 -18.84 -67.25
C ALA A 84 16.39 -18.34 -65.81
N SER A 85 17.63 -18.05 -65.43
CA SER A 85 17.99 -17.63 -64.09
C SER A 85 19.02 -16.51 -64.13
N ALA A 86 18.89 -15.54 -63.22
CA ALA A 86 19.75 -14.36 -63.17
C ALA A 86 19.92 -13.81 -61.76
N ALA A 87 21.09 -13.23 -61.45
CA ALA A 87 21.34 -12.50 -60.21
C ALA A 87 22.26 -11.30 -60.45
N THR A 88 21.97 -10.17 -59.81
CA THR A 88 22.90 -9.04 -59.74
C THR A 88 23.56 -8.99 -58.36
N HIS A 89 24.88 -8.99 -58.36
CA HIS A 89 25.73 -8.85 -57.18
C HIS A 89 26.29 -7.43 -57.10
N ILE A 90 26.58 -6.95 -55.89
CA ILE A 90 27.29 -5.69 -55.67
C ILE A 90 28.62 -6.00 -54.99
N ALA A 91 29.70 -5.49 -55.58
CA ALA A 91 31.04 -5.57 -55.03
C ALA A 91 31.60 -4.17 -54.78
N SER A 92 32.06 -3.92 -53.56
CA SER A 92 32.71 -2.66 -53.17
C SER A 92 34.10 -2.96 -52.65
N VAL A 93 35.12 -2.30 -53.21
CA VAL A 93 36.53 -2.47 -52.85
C VAL A 93 37.19 -1.11 -52.65
N SER A 94 38.21 -1.06 -51.80
CA SER A 94 39.06 0.08 -51.52
C SER A 94 40.51 -0.25 -51.89
N HIS A 95 41.38 0.76 -51.90
CA HIS A 95 42.81 0.58 -52.14
C HIS A 95 43.55 -0.22 -51.04
N ALA A 96 42.88 -0.55 -49.92
CA ALA A 96 43.45 -1.20 -48.75
C ALA A 96 42.70 -2.50 -48.37
N ASN A 97 42.00 -3.14 -49.32
CA ASN A 97 41.47 -4.48 -49.09
C ASN A 97 42.58 -5.50 -48.85
N SER A 98 42.32 -6.46 -47.95
CA SER A 98 43.14 -7.65 -47.82
C SER A 98 43.02 -8.58 -49.04
N ASP A 99 44.07 -9.37 -49.26
CA ASP A 99 44.08 -10.49 -50.19
C ASP A 99 43.28 -11.67 -49.59
N ILE A 100 41.95 -11.56 -49.65
CA ILE A 100 41.00 -12.56 -49.19
C ILE A 100 39.84 -12.61 -50.18
N TRP A 101 39.49 -13.80 -50.65
CA TRP A 101 38.27 -14.03 -51.43
C TRP A 101 37.03 -13.88 -50.55
N ARG A 102 36.08 -13.07 -51.02
CA ARG A 102 34.84 -12.76 -50.31
C ARG A 102 33.63 -12.84 -51.23
N GLU A 103 32.55 -13.43 -50.75
CA GLU A 103 31.30 -13.60 -51.50
C GLU A 103 30.53 -12.28 -51.57
N CYS A 104 30.16 -11.83 -52.78
CA CYS A 104 29.49 -10.55 -52.99
C CYS A 104 28.02 -10.60 -52.57
N GLY A 105 27.54 -9.52 -51.92
CA GLY A 105 26.12 -9.37 -51.61
C GLY A 105 25.27 -9.30 -52.88
N THR A 106 24.07 -9.89 -52.85
CA THR A 106 23.13 -9.94 -53.98
C THR A 106 21.98 -8.96 -53.81
N ILE A 107 21.53 -8.37 -54.92
CA ILE A 107 20.27 -7.62 -55.01
C ILE A 107 19.10 -8.61 -55.11
N ASN A 108 19.30 -9.70 -55.87
CA ASN A 108 18.34 -10.77 -56.09
C ASN A 108 19.08 -12.11 -56.24
N LYS A 109 18.39 -13.22 -55.96
CA LYS A 109 18.93 -14.58 -56.09
C LYS A 109 18.72 -15.14 -57.51
N ASN A 110 19.56 -16.11 -57.90
CA ASN A 110 19.52 -16.84 -59.17
C ASN A 110 19.01 -18.28 -58.99
N ASN A 111 17.77 -18.40 -58.54
CA ASN A 111 17.05 -19.65 -58.32
C ASN A 111 17.00 -20.50 -59.61
N TYR A 112 16.95 -21.83 -59.46
CA TYR A 112 16.71 -22.79 -60.56
C TYR A 112 15.69 -23.87 -60.16
N LEU A 113 15.49 -24.07 -58.86
CA LEU A 113 14.54 -24.99 -58.23
C LEU A 113 13.82 -24.20 -57.12
N ASP A 114 12.57 -24.52 -56.78
CA ASP A 114 11.75 -23.69 -55.87
C ASP A 114 11.90 -24.03 -54.37
N TRP A 115 13.08 -24.47 -53.92
CA TRP A 115 13.34 -24.87 -52.52
C TRP A 115 14.18 -23.83 -51.74
N ASP A 116 14.12 -23.85 -50.41
CA ASP A 116 14.54 -22.72 -49.54
C ASP A 116 16.00 -22.21 -49.71
N SER A 117 16.93 -23.04 -50.18
CA SER A 117 18.38 -22.71 -50.34
C SER A 117 18.72 -22.05 -51.68
N ASN A 118 18.01 -20.96 -51.98
CA ASN A 118 17.64 -20.66 -53.36
C ASN A 118 18.63 -19.81 -54.21
N TYR A 119 19.93 -20.13 -54.25
CA TYR A 119 20.90 -19.47 -55.16
C TYR A 119 22.03 -20.41 -55.57
N ASN A 120 22.35 -20.50 -56.86
CA ASN A 120 23.13 -21.60 -57.44
C ASN A 120 24.58 -21.24 -57.77
N PHE A 121 24.77 -20.01 -58.24
CA PHE A 121 26.07 -19.41 -58.49
C PHE A 121 26.17 -18.10 -57.72
N THR A 122 27.35 -17.82 -57.21
CA THR A 122 27.67 -16.53 -56.60
C THR A 122 28.91 -15.93 -57.25
N ILE A 123 29.09 -14.63 -57.09
CA ILE A 123 30.31 -13.93 -57.48
C ILE A 123 31.14 -13.68 -56.23
N ASP A 124 32.40 -14.10 -56.26
CA ASP A 124 33.36 -13.72 -55.23
C ASP A 124 34.29 -12.63 -55.79
N VAL A 125 34.69 -11.70 -54.93
CA VAL A 125 35.70 -10.68 -55.21
C VAL A 125 36.90 -10.85 -54.29
N ASN A 126 38.09 -10.57 -54.81
CA ASN A 126 39.29 -10.35 -54.00
C ASN A 126 39.78 -8.92 -54.25
N GLY A 127 39.64 -8.06 -53.26
CA GLY A 127 39.99 -6.64 -53.39
C GLY A 127 41.49 -6.36 -53.43
N GLY A 128 42.30 -7.18 -52.73
CA GLY A 128 43.77 -7.06 -52.75
C GLY A 128 44.35 -7.42 -54.12
N LEU A 129 43.93 -8.56 -54.68
CA LEU A 129 44.34 -9.00 -56.03
C LEU A 129 43.59 -8.30 -57.17
N LYS A 130 42.49 -7.61 -56.84
CA LYS A 130 41.57 -6.93 -57.77
C LYS A 130 40.94 -7.90 -58.78
N LYS A 131 40.45 -9.03 -58.30
CA LYS A 131 39.89 -10.11 -59.13
C LYS A 131 38.44 -10.42 -58.83
N PHE A 132 37.73 -10.93 -59.83
CA PHE A 132 36.43 -11.59 -59.71
C PHE A 132 36.51 -13.06 -60.11
N ARG A 133 35.74 -13.89 -59.43
CA ARG A 133 35.42 -15.26 -59.85
C ARG A 133 33.94 -15.54 -59.69
N ILE A 134 33.42 -16.45 -60.50
CA ILE A 134 32.11 -17.06 -60.28
C ILE A 134 32.33 -18.41 -59.58
N ARG A 135 31.46 -18.78 -58.64
CA ARG A 135 31.54 -20.04 -57.89
C ARG A 135 30.18 -20.71 -57.76
N VAL A 136 30.16 -22.03 -57.88
CA VAL A 136 29.01 -22.90 -57.66
C VAL A 136 28.76 -23.06 -56.16
N VAL A 137 27.52 -22.89 -55.70
CA VAL A 137 27.17 -22.94 -54.27
C VAL A 137 26.09 -23.95 -53.89
N ASN A 138 25.03 -24.14 -54.68
CA ASN A 138 23.93 -25.06 -54.31
C ASN A 138 23.42 -25.98 -55.46
N THR A 139 24.05 -25.96 -56.63
CA THR A 139 23.67 -26.82 -57.77
C THR A 139 24.85 -27.69 -58.20
N VAL A 140 24.59 -28.92 -58.62
CA VAL A 140 25.56 -29.76 -59.34
C VAL A 140 25.27 -29.73 -60.85
N GLY A 141 26.32 -29.90 -61.65
CA GLY A 141 26.25 -29.90 -63.11
C GLY A 141 25.42 -31.05 -63.66
N SER A 142 24.89 -30.87 -64.88
CA SER A 142 24.31 -32.00 -65.60
C SER A 142 25.42 -32.96 -66.02
N VAL A 143 25.13 -34.25 -66.08
CA VAL A 143 26.05 -35.22 -66.67
C VAL A 143 26.07 -35.13 -68.20
N ASP A 144 25.02 -34.54 -68.79
CA ASP A 144 24.78 -34.53 -70.25
C ASP A 144 25.32 -33.28 -70.97
N GLU A 145 25.22 -32.10 -70.34
CA GLU A 145 25.56 -30.81 -70.98
C GLU A 145 26.32 -29.85 -70.04
N PRO A 146 27.32 -29.11 -70.54
CA PRO A 146 27.99 -28.03 -69.80
C PRO A 146 27.06 -26.81 -69.65
N LEU A 147 27.27 -26.00 -68.61
CA LEU A 147 26.46 -24.81 -68.36
C LEU A 147 27.22 -23.52 -68.68
N LYS A 148 26.68 -22.73 -69.61
CA LYS A 148 27.17 -21.39 -69.93
C LYS A 148 26.50 -20.35 -69.04
N VAL A 149 27.33 -19.53 -68.39
CA VAL A 149 26.89 -18.38 -67.60
C VAL A 149 27.42 -17.11 -68.25
N SER A 150 26.52 -16.28 -68.76
CA SER A 150 26.82 -14.95 -69.25
C SER A 150 26.98 -14.00 -68.07
N ILE A 151 28.04 -13.19 -68.08
CA ILE A 151 28.37 -12.25 -67.01
C ILE A 151 28.50 -10.86 -67.62
N LYS A 152 27.76 -9.88 -67.09
CA LYS A 152 27.95 -8.45 -67.35
C LYS A 152 28.39 -7.76 -66.06
N ILE A 153 29.47 -6.98 -66.15
CA ILE A 153 29.96 -6.12 -65.07
C ILE A 153 29.84 -4.67 -65.49
N ARG A 154 29.35 -3.85 -64.57
CA ARG A 154 29.35 -2.39 -64.68
C ARG A 154 30.12 -1.81 -63.50
N SER A 155 31.19 -1.08 -63.80
CA SER A 155 31.89 -0.24 -62.84
C SER A 155 31.12 1.09 -62.73
N ILE A 156 30.62 1.39 -61.54
CA ILE A 156 29.88 2.63 -61.26
C ILE A 156 30.85 3.81 -61.11
N ASN A 157 32.06 3.54 -60.63
CA ASN A 157 33.19 4.46 -60.69
C ASN A 157 34.10 4.11 -61.87
N LYS A 158 35.08 4.97 -62.18
CA LYS A 158 35.98 4.72 -63.29
C LYS A 158 36.98 3.59 -63.00
N ASN A 159 36.98 2.59 -63.86
CA ASN A 159 38.00 1.55 -63.97
C ASN A 159 38.88 1.87 -65.20
N ASN A 160 40.20 1.59 -65.15
CA ASN A 160 41.13 1.93 -66.25
C ASN A 160 41.30 0.79 -67.26
N ALA A 161 41.19 -0.46 -66.83
CA ALA A 161 41.44 -1.63 -67.66
C ALA A 161 40.73 -2.87 -67.12
N TRP A 162 40.40 -3.77 -68.03
CA TRP A 162 39.86 -5.10 -67.76
C TRP A 162 40.85 -6.14 -68.32
N THR A 163 41.30 -7.06 -67.49
CA THR A 163 42.18 -8.17 -67.91
C THR A 163 41.39 -9.47 -67.77
N ALA A 164 40.95 -10.04 -68.89
CA ALA A 164 40.25 -11.33 -68.89
C ALA A 164 41.16 -12.45 -68.36
N MET A 165 40.57 -13.41 -67.66
CA MET A 165 41.26 -14.54 -67.05
C MET A 165 40.46 -15.83 -67.23
N GLU A 166 41.10 -16.98 -67.02
CA GLU A 166 40.40 -18.26 -66.88
C GLU A 166 41.18 -19.19 -65.94
N ILE A 167 41.13 -18.92 -64.63
CA ILE A 167 41.71 -19.82 -63.61
C ILE A 167 40.58 -20.61 -62.95
N ARG A 168 40.66 -21.93 -63.05
CA ARG A 168 39.65 -22.86 -62.53
C ARG A 168 40.14 -23.54 -61.26
N GLY A 169 39.22 -23.91 -60.38
CA GLY A 169 39.51 -24.67 -59.17
C GLY A 169 38.24 -25.05 -58.42
N ASN A 170 38.40 -25.71 -57.28
CA ASN A 170 37.30 -26.05 -56.37
C ASN A 170 37.61 -25.49 -54.98
N ASN A 171 36.65 -24.80 -54.37
CA ASN A 171 36.67 -24.41 -52.97
C ASN A 171 35.26 -24.59 -52.38
N PRO A 172 35.00 -25.71 -51.68
CA PRO A 172 33.68 -26.02 -51.14
C PRO A 172 33.47 -25.39 -49.75
N ALA A 173 34.47 -24.71 -49.18
CA ALA A 173 34.36 -24.06 -47.89
C ALA A 173 33.54 -22.78 -47.98
N SER A 174 32.83 -22.46 -46.89
CA SER A 174 32.21 -21.15 -46.73
C SER A 174 33.28 -20.06 -46.71
N ILE A 175 33.08 -19.01 -47.50
CA ILE A 175 33.96 -17.84 -47.53
C ILE A 175 33.26 -16.63 -46.88
N PRO A 176 34.00 -15.68 -46.30
CA PRO A 176 33.40 -14.50 -45.69
C PRO A 176 32.68 -13.62 -46.72
N LEU A 177 31.59 -12.96 -46.32
CA LEU A 177 30.91 -11.99 -47.18
C LEU A 177 31.77 -10.74 -47.46
N GLN A 178 31.55 -10.12 -48.61
CA GLN A 178 32.11 -8.83 -48.97
C GLN A 178 31.23 -7.70 -48.41
N PRO A 179 31.79 -6.76 -47.62
CA PRO A 179 31.07 -5.55 -47.24
C PRO A 179 30.72 -4.73 -48.49
N MET A 180 29.42 -4.52 -48.75
CA MET A 180 28.95 -3.67 -49.85
C MET A 180 29.28 -2.19 -49.60
N THR A 181 29.41 -1.79 -48.33
CA THR A 181 29.77 -0.43 -47.88
C THR A 181 30.20 -0.48 -46.40
N LYS A 182 30.80 0.60 -45.90
CA LYS A 182 31.03 0.85 -44.46
C LYS A 182 29.74 1.27 -43.74
N GLU A 183 28.84 1.94 -44.45
CA GLU A 183 27.52 2.34 -43.97
C GLU A 183 26.57 2.58 -45.16
N TRP A 184 25.28 2.30 -44.95
CA TRP A 184 24.23 2.57 -45.93
C TRP A 184 23.28 3.64 -45.37
N ASN A 185 22.96 4.67 -46.13
CA ASN A 185 22.09 5.76 -45.68
C ASN A 185 21.05 6.08 -46.75
N LEU A 186 19.78 6.10 -46.38
CA LEU A 186 18.70 6.73 -47.15
C LEU A 186 18.53 8.17 -46.67
N TRP A 187 18.91 9.13 -47.50
CA TRP A 187 18.70 10.56 -47.26
C TRP A 187 17.37 11.01 -47.88
N VAL A 188 16.56 11.74 -47.12
CA VAL A 188 15.24 12.22 -47.52
C VAL A 188 15.10 13.71 -47.23
N GLY A 189 14.45 14.44 -48.13
CA GLY A 189 14.25 15.88 -48.02
C GLY A 189 13.33 16.39 -49.14
N ASP A 190 12.97 17.66 -49.07
CA ASP A 190 12.25 18.35 -50.14
C ASP A 190 13.25 19.01 -51.09
N LEU A 191 13.11 18.75 -52.40
CA LEU A 191 14.03 19.22 -53.44
C LEU A 191 13.97 20.73 -53.68
N VAL A 192 12.92 21.42 -53.22
CA VAL A 192 12.80 22.89 -53.32
C VAL A 192 13.09 23.61 -52.00
N SER A 193 13.39 22.87 -50.93
CA SER A 193 13.69 23.45 -49.62
C SER A 193 15.18 23.84 -49.49
N THR A 194 15.44 24.88 -48.70
CA THR A 194 16.80 25.24 -48.26
C THR A 194 17.29 24.39 -47.08
N GLU A 195 16.43 23.55 -46.51
CA GLU A 195 16.77 22.64 -45.41
C GLU A 195 17.68 21.49 -45.87
N SER A 196 18.63 21.10 -45.01
CA SER A 196 19.46 19.91 -45.25
C SER A 196 18.63 18.63 -45.27
N ALA A 197 19.02 17.69 -46.15
CA ALA A 197 18.44 16.35 -46.17
C ALA A 197 18.62 15.65 -44.82
N LYS A 198 17.58 14.92 -44.41
CA LYS A 198 17.50 14.20 -43.13
C LYS A 198 17.76 12.71 -43.39
N VAL A 199 18.36 12.02 -42.43
CA VAL A 199 18.48 10.56 -42.53
C VAL A 199 17.09 9.95 -42.33
N GLY A 200 16.63 9.14 -43.27
CA GLY A 200 15.41 8.34 -43.16
C GLY A 200 15.70 7.01 -42.51
N LEU A 201 16.63 6.25 -43.11
CA LEU A 201 17.13 4.96 -42.61
C LEU A 201 18.66 4.91 -42.74
N LYS A 202 19.33 4.29 -41.79
CA LYS A 202 20.78 4.03 -41.79
C LYS A 202 21.07 2.59 -41.40
N VAL A 203 22.14 2.02 -41.95
CA VAL A 203 22.79 0.81 -41.42
C VAL A 203 24.27 1.13 -41.22
N ASN A 204 24.80 0.93 -40.01
CA ASN A 204 26.21 1.20 -39.69
C ASN A 204 27.11 -0.04 -39.92
N LYS A 205 28.42 0.09 -39.67
CA LYS A 205 29.40 -1.00 -39.88
C LYS A 205 29.21 -2.18 -38.92
N GLU A 206 28.55 -1.96 -37.78
CA GLU A 206 28.17 -2.96 -36.78
C GLU A 206 26.90 -3.75 -37.18
N GLY A 207 26.18 -3.31 -38.22
CA GLY A 207 24.91 -3.91 -38.66
C GLY A 207 23.67 -3.36 -37.94
N ASN A 208 23.81 -2.34 -37.11
CA ASN A 208 22.68 -1.68 -36.44
C ASN A 208 21.85 -0.85 -37.43
N VAL A 209 20.53 -1.02 -37.38
CA VAL A 209 19.58 -0.28 -38.21
C VAL A 209 19.06 0.95 -37.47
N GLY A 210 19.36 2.14 -37.98
CA GLY A 210 18.83 3.41 -37.50
C GLY A 210 17.65 3.90 -38.33
N VAL A 211 16.57 4.35 -37.70
CA VAL A 211 15.52 5.15 -38.34
C VAL A 211 15.57 6.55 -37.76
N LYS A 212 15.74 7.56 -38.62
CA LYS A 212 15.93 8.98 -38.25
C LYS A 212 17.15 9.32 -37.37
N THR A 213 17.98 8.34 -36.97
CA THR A 213 19.26 8.53 -36.27
C THR A 213 20.45 8.33 -37.21
N GLN A 214 21.52 9.12 -37.02
CA GLN A 214 22.80 8.94 -37.73
C GLN A 214 23.77 8.01 -36.98
N ASN A 215 23.52 7.69 -35.71
CA ASN A 215 24.42 6.93 -34.84
C ASN A 215 23.63 5.81 -34.12
N PRO A 216 23.15 4.77 -34.82
CA PRO A 216 22.31 3.75 -34.21
C PRO A 216 23.07 2.92 -33.16
N LEU A 217 22.63 3.01 -31.91
CA LEU A 217 23.33 2.42 -30.75
C LEU A 217 22.95 0.96 -30.46
N ALA A 218 21.84 0.49 -31.02
CA ALA A 218 21.34 -0.89 -30.88
C ALA A 218 20.93 -1.46 -32.24
N SER A 219 20.71 -2.77 -32.33
CA SER A 219 20.38 -3.47 -33.59
C SER A 219 19.20 -2.86 -34.36
N LEU A 220 18.26 -2.25 -33.63
CA LEU A 220 17.26 -1.33 -34.16
C LEU A 220 17.17 -0.11 -33.23
N ASP A 221 17.41 1.09 -33.76
CA ASP A 221 17.37 2.36 -33.04
C ASP A 221 16.49 3.35 -33.82
N ILE A 222 15.43 3.87 -33.19
CA ILE A 222 14.40 4.69 -33.85
C ILE A 222 14.27 6.03 -33.14
N GLN A 223 14.79 7.09 -33.77
CA GLN A 223 14.67 8.44 -33.26
C GLN A 223 13.29 9.03 -33.61
N GLY A 224 12.29 8.70 -32.79
CA GLY A 224 10.92 9.20 -32.92
C GLY A 224 9.90 8.30 -32.24
N LYS A 225 8.66 8.34 -32.74
CA LYS A 225 7.59 7.43 -32.33
C LYS A 225 7.57 6.20 -33.23
N ILE A 226 7.39 5.03 -32.64
CA ILE A 226 6.93 3.82 -33.35
C ILE A 226 5.41 3.80 -33.24
N LEU A 227 4.71 3.68 -34.37
CA LEU A 227 3.26 3.47 -34.39
C LEU A 227 3.00 1.98 -34.60
N PHE A 228 2.19 1.39 -33.71
CA PHE A 228 1.62 0.06 -33.88
C PHE A 228 0.13 0.26 -34.18
N ASP A 229 -0.34 -0.25 -35.31
CA ASP A 229 -1.72 -0.04 -35.76
C ASP A 229 -2.71 -0.89 -34.94
N SER A 230 -3.92 -0.36 -34.73
CA SER A 230 -4.95 -0.92 -33.85
C SER A 230 -5.75 -2.06 -34.48
N GLU A 231 -5.68 -2.27 -35.80
CA GLU A 231 -6.36 -3.36 -36.51
C GLU A 231 -5.67 -4.75 -36.35
N SER A 232 -4.87 -4.96 -35.31
CA SER A 232 -4.27 -6.27 -34.98
C SER A 232 -4.95 -6.92 -33.77
N PRO A 233 -6.11 -7.61 -33.94
CA PRO A 233 -6.83 -8.27 -32.86
C PRO A 233 -6.12 -9.56 -32.40
N ILE A 234 -5.09 -9.38 -31.56
CA ILE A 234 -4.46 -10.41 -30.71
C ILE A 234 -4.09 -11.74 -31.43
N ILE A 235 -3.56 -11.66 -32.65
CA ILE A 235 -2.57 -12.62 -33.19
C ILE A 235 -1.53 -11.83 -34.02
N GLY A 236 -0.84 -10.87 -33.39
CA GLY A 236 0.13 -10.01 -34.11
C GLY A 236 0.75 -8.85 -33.32
N GLY A 237 0.12 -8.41 -32.23
CA GLY A 237 0.69 -7.39 -31.34
C GLY A 237 1.97 -7.83 -30.60
N THR A 238 2.77 -6.86 -30.14
CA THR A 238 4.04 -7.11 -29.46
C THR A 238 3.83 -7.78 -28.10
N ALA A 239 4.08 -9.09 -28.03
CA ALA A 239 3.76 -9.91 -26.86
C ALA A 239 4.97 -10.21 -25.95
N ILE A 240 4.75 -10.18 -24.64
CA ILE A 240 5.67 -10.77 -23.66
C ILE A 240 5.33 -12.26 -23.55
N ARG A 241 6.22 -13.15 -24.01
CA ARG A 241 6.03 -14.61 -23.97
C ARG A 241 6.82 -15.27 -22.84
N GLY A 242 6.28 -16.36 -22.31
CA GLY A 242 7.03 -17.28 -21.46
C GLY A 242 8.17 -17.97 -22.21
N TYR A 243 9.09 -18.57 -21.46
CA TYR A 243 10.19 -19.39 -21.97
C TYR A 243 10.08 -20.80 -21.39
N ASP A 244 10.88 -21.77 -21.83
CA ASP A 244 10.87 -23.12 -21.21
C ASP A 244 11.43 -23.16 -19.78
N THR A 245 11.87 -22.01 -19.26
CA THR A 245 12.36 -21.81 -17.90
C THR A 245 11.79 -20.54 -17.28
N MET A 246 11.66 -20.52 -15.95
CA MET A 246 11.21 -19.35 -15.19
C MET A 246 12.20 -18.18 -15.31
N TRP A 247 11.93 -17.22 -16.19
CA TRP A 247 12.73 -16.01 -16.34
C TRP A 247 11.87 -14.78 -16.62
N ALA A 248 12.31 -13.62 -16.17
CA ALA A 248 11.73 -12.33 -16.52
C ALA A 248 11.86 -11.96 -18.02
N ARG A 249 10.79 -11.43 -18.59
CA ARG A 249 10.73 -10.86 -19.95
C ARG A 249 9.95 -9.56 -19.89
N GLY A 250 10.39 -8.52 -20.58
CA GLY A 250 9.71 -7.23 -20.49
C GLY A 250 10.38 -6.15 -21.32
N TYR A 251 9.74 -4.98 -21.32
CA TYR A 251 10.25 -3.77 -21.96
C TYR A 251 10.97 -2.96 -20.88
N ASN A 252 12.27 -2.81 -21.06
CA ASN A 252 13.11 -2.04 -20.15
C ASN A 252 13.24 -0.61 -20.66
N PHE A 253 13.04 0.35 -19.76
CA PHE A 253 13.57 1.69 -19.94
C PHE A 253 15.07 1.64 -19.66
N VAL A 254 15.86 2.08 -20.62
CA VAL A 254 17.33 2.14 -20.50
C VAL A 254 17.81 3.58 -20.42
N SER A 255 19.02 3.78 -19.88
CA SER A 255 19.73 5.06 -19.92
C SER A 255 19.90 5.58 -21.35
N TYR A 256 20.15 6.88 -21.50
CA TYR A 256 20.30 7.55 -22.80
C TYR A 256 21.32 6.88 -23.75
N ASN A 257 22.37 6.27 -23.19
CA ASN A 257 23.40 5.52 -23.92
C ASN A 257 23.11 4.01 -24.08
N GLY A 258 21.93 3.54 -23.66
CA GLY A 258 21.48 2.15 -23.79
C GLY A 258 22.11 1.14 -22.83
N THR A 259 23.03 1.54 -21.93
CA THR A 259 23.85 0.60 -21.15
C THR A 259 23.28 0.19 -19.79
N GLN A 260 22.36 0.96 -19.20
CA GLN A 260 21.81 0.67 -17.88
C GLN A 260 20.28 0.53 -17.93
N ASN A 261 19.74 -0.53 -17.32
CA ASN A 261 18.31 -0.63 -17.05
C ASN A 261 17.94 0.32 -15.89
N ILE A 262 17.05 1.28 -16.16
CA ILE A 262 16.56 2.27 -15.18
C ILE A 262 15.13 1.98 -14.71
N GLY A 263 14.46 0.98 -15.28
CA GLY A 263 13.09 0.58 -14.95
C GLY A 263 12.44 -0.16 -16.12
N GLY A 264 11.14 -0.41 -16.06
CA GLY A 264 10.42 -1.06 -17.14
C GLY A 264 9.12 -1.69 -16.69
N PHE A 265 8.59 -2.55 -17.54
CA PHE A 265 7.43 -3.39 -17.26
C PHE A 265 7.62 -4.78 -17.89
N GLY A 266 7.33 -5.82 -17.12
CA GLY A 266 7.62 -7.20 -17.52
C GLY A 266 6.74 -8.24 -16.85
N ALA A 267 7.00 -9.50 -17.22
CA ALA A 267 6.38 -10.69 -16.69
C ALA A 267 7.43 -11.76 -16.40
N VAL A 268 7.15 -12.64 -15.45
CA VAL A 268 7.97 -13.78 -15.05
C VAL A 268 7.08 -15.01 -15.18
N GLY A 269 7.53 -16.01 -15.92
CA GLY A 269 6.68 -17.13 -16.31
C GLY A 269 7.46 -18.23 -17.02
N GLU A 270 6.78 -19.34 -17.26
CA GLU A 270 7.26 -20.44 -18.08
C GLU A 270 6.15 -20.90 -19.03
N GLN A 271 6.50 -21.21 -20.27
CA GLN A 271 5.60 -21.66 -21.33
C GLN A 271 4.31 -20.80 -21.41
N ASN A 272 3.17 -21.38 -21.03
CA ASN A 272 1.84 -20.77 -21.11
C ASN A 272 1.37 -20.14 -19.77
N ARG A 273 2.26 -19.98 -18.78
CA ARG A 273 1.93 -19.57 -17.41
C ARG A 273 2.76 -18.37 -16.96
N ILE A 274 2.10 -17.32 -16.47
CA ILE A 274 2.74 -16.13 -15.89
C ILE A 274 2.53 -16.13 -14.37
N TYR A 275 3.63 -16.16 -13.63
CA TYR A 275 3.66 -16.15 -12.16
C TYR A 275 3.61 -14.74 -11.57
N LYS A 276 4.18 -13.75 -12.26
CA LYS A 276 4.30 -12.37 -11.77
C LYS A 276 4.44 -11.37 -12.91
N TYR A 277 3.58 -10.35 -12.98
CA TYR A 277 3.85 -9.11 -13.71
C TYR A 277 4.55 -8.11 -12.79
N TYR A 278 5.40 -7.24 -13.32
CA TYR A 278 6.12 -6.24 -12.54
C TYR A 278 6.30 -4.92 -13.28
N ILE A 279 6.40 -3.84 -12.51
CA ILE A 279 6.81 -2.49 -12.92
C ILE A 279 8.04 -2.12 -12.11
N GLY A 280 9.09 -1.63 -12.78
CA GLY A 280 10.43 -1.44 -12.21
C GLY A 280 11.44 -2.44 -12.80
N LYS A 281 12.55 -2.66 -12.10
CA LYS A 281 13.53 -3.70 -12.47
C LYS A 281 13.06 -5.05 -11.93
N TYR A 282 13.53 -6.15 -12.51
CA TYR A 282 13.08 -7.49 -12.11
C TYR A 282 13.38 -7.80 -10.62
N GLU A 283 14.57 -7.43 -10.16
CA GLU A 283 15.04 -7.61 -8.78
C GLU A 283 14.67 -6.44 -7.86
N ASP A 284 14.35 -5.28 -8.44
CA ASP A 284 14.02 -4.02 -7.75
C ASP A 284 12.74 -3.43 -8.37
N GLN A 285 11.62 -4.02 -7.96
CA GLN A 285 10.28 -3.74 -8.48
C GLN A 285 9.63 -2.65 -7.64
N ILE A 286 8.92 -1.71 -8.28
CA ILE A 286 8.06 -0.72 -7.63
C ILE A 286 6.67 -1.31 -7.38
N VAL A 287 6.15 -2.07 -8.35
CA VAL A 287 4.86 -2.77 -8.25
C VAL A 287 5.01 -4.16 -8.82
N SER A 288 4.35 -5.14 -8.22
CA SER A 288 4.21 -6.49 -8.76
C SER A 288 2.79 -7.00 -8.63
N PHE A 289 2.37 -7.81 -9.59
CA PHE A 289 1.04 -8.40 -9.67
C PHE A 289 1.23 -9.92 -9.82
N ASN A 290 0.80 -10.70 -8.85
CA ASN A 290 0.72 -12.15 -8.93
C ASN A 290 -0.70 -12.53 -9.38
N PRO A 291 -0.91 -12.93 -10.66
CA PRO A 291 -2.23 -13.21 -11.18
C PRO A 291 -2.86 -14.48 -10.58
N GLU A 292 -2.04 -15.44 -10.14
CA GLU A 292 -2.50 -16.72 -9.57
C GLU A 292 -3.16 -16.50 -8.21
N ASN A 293 -2.47 -15.74 -7.35
CA ASN A 293 -2.94 -15.37 -6.01
C ASN A 293 -3.85 -14.12 -6.03
N ARG A 294 -4.05 -13.51 -7.21
CA ARG A 294 -4.78 -12.24 -7.42
C ARG A 294 -4.28 -11.11 -6.50
N GLN A 295 -2.97 -11.06 -6.29
CA GLN A 295 -2.32 -10.17 -5.33
C GLN A 295 -1.54 -9.06 -6.07
N THR A 296 -1.67 -7.83 -5.59
CA THR A 296 -0.79 -6.71 -5.98
C THR A 296 0.05 -6.30 -4.78
N SER A 297 1.36 -6.13 -4.99
CA SER A 297 2.30 -5.68 -3.97
C SER A 297 3.08 -4.47 -4.49
N PHE A 298 2.98 -3.36 -3.76
CA PHE A 298 3.75 -2.14 -3.99
C PHE A 298 4.96 -2.12 -3.05
N ASN A 299 6.08 -1.60 -3.52
CA ASN A 299 7.34 -1.53 -2.79
C ASN A 299 7.79 -0.07 -2.70
N GLY A 300 7.50 0.58 -1.58
CA GLY A 300 7.68 2.02 -1.36
C GLY A 300 6.38 2.73 -0.99
N ASN A 301 6.44 4.07 -0.93
CA ASN A 301 5.28 4.90 -0.61
C ASN A 301 4.26 4.87 -1.77
N ILE A 302 2.98 4.84 -1.44
CA ILE A 302 1.88 4.88 -2.40
C ILE A 302 1.11 6.20 -2.20
N ASP A 303 1.37 7.19 -3.03
CA ASP A 303 0.53 8.39 -3.09
C ASP A 303 -0.74 8.10 -3.90
N VAL A 304 -1.90 8.13 -3.25
CA VAL A 304 -3.20 7.88 -3.86
C VAL A 304 -3.98 9.21 -3.98
N TYR A 305 -3.88 9.87 -5.13
CA TYR A 305 -4.61 11.11 -5.43
C TYR A 305 -6.12 10.89 -5.73
N GLY A 306 -6.76 9.89 -5.12
CA GLY A 306 -8.13 9.46 -5.42
C GLY A 306 -8.65 8.36 -4.48
N GLU A 307 -9.65 7.57 -4.91
CA GLU A 307 -10.21 6.47 -4.09
C GLU A 307 -9.52 5.11 -4.31
N ALA A 308 -9.11 4.45 -3.23
CA ALA A 308 -8.74 3.03 -3.22
C ALA A 308 -9.93 2.18 -2.70
N LYS A 309 -10.43 1.23 -3.51
CA LYS A 309 -11.56 0.35 -3.13
C LYS A 309 -11.09 -1.09 -2.92
N SER A 310 -11.40 -1.68 -1.76
CA SER A 310 -11.12 -3.09 -1.44
C SER A 310 -12.29 -3.75 -0.70
N ARG A 311 -12.54 -5.04 -1.00
CA ARG A 311 -13.62 -5.85 -0.38
C ARG A 311 -13.40 -6.13 1.11
N SER A 312 -12.15 -6.09 1.56
CA SER A 312 -11.76 -6.23 2.96
C SER A 312 -10.59 -5.29 3.19
N GLN A 313 -10.90 -4.04 3.54
CA GLN A 313 -9.89 -3.08 3.93
C GLN A 313 -9.40 -3.43 5.34
N LYS A 314 -8.41 -4.33 5.40
CA LYS A 314 -7.41 -4.33 6.49
C LYS A 314 -6.50 -3.13 6.27
N ILE A 315 -7.10 -1.96 6.42
CA ILE A 315 -6.39 -0.70 6.56
C ILE A 315 -6.49 -0.38 8.07
N SER A 316 -6.72 0.82 8.60
CA SER A 316 -7.76 1.74 8.16
C SER A 316 -7.23 3.16 8.02
N ASP A 317 -7.54 3.83 6.91
CA ASP A 317 -7.32 5.27 6.74
C ASP A 317 -8.27 6.08 7.66
N TYR A 318 -9.33 5.41 8.10
CA TYR A 318 -10.27 5.76 9.17
C TYR A 318 -9.96 5.03 10.50
N SER A 319 -8.78 4.44 10.63
CA SER A 319 -8.09 4.53 11.92
C SER A 319 -7.84 6.03 12.17
N PRO A 320 -7.63 6.47 13.41
CA PRO A 320 -6.83 7.69 13.60
C PRO A 320 -5.54 7.56 12.79
N THR A 321 -5.00 8.66 12.24
CA THR A 321 -3.62 8.66 11.72
C THR A 321 -2.73 8.12 12.82
N ILE A 322 -2.28 6.86 12.71
CA ILE A 322 -1.55 6.22 13.79
C ILE A 322 -0.13 6.75 13.74
N TYR A 323 0.07 7.90 14.40
CA TYR A 323 1.36 8.32 14.89
C TYR A 323 1.82 7.27 15.92
N LEU A 324 2.46 6.21 15.43
CA LEU A 324 3.37 5.36 16.20
C LEU A 324 4.66 6.15 16.46
N ASP A 325 4.49 7.31 17.10
CA ASP A 325 5.56 8.26 17.40
C ASP A 325 6.31 7.73 18.61
N ARG A 326 7.28 6.82 18.36
CA ARG A 326 8.24 6.43 19.38
C ARG A 326 9.09 7.68 19.66
N SER A 327 8.81 8.35 20.78
CA SER A 327 9.69 9.41 21.26
C SER A 327 11.00 8.76 21.71
N GLU A 328 12.02 8.79 20.84
CA GLU A 328 13.35 8.24 21.16
C GLU A 328 14.07 9.07 22.24
N ASN A 329 13.57 10.27 22.53
CA ASN A 329 14.18 11.23 23.45
C ASN A 329 13.74 11.06 24.92
N PHE A 330 12.77 10.19 25.20
CA PHE A 330 12.47 9.73 26.57
C PHE A 330 12.32 8.21 26.56
N GLY A 331 13.19 7.54 27.34
CA GLY A 331 13.30 6.08 27.36
C GLY A 331 12.03 5.38 27.88
N GLY A 332 11.10 5.11 26.98
CA GLY A 332 10.06 4.08 27.12
C GLY A 332 8.66 4.54 27.52
N PHE A 333 7.70 3.74 27.04
CA PHE A 333 6.41 3.43 27.67
C PHE A 333 5.18 4.34 27.50
N THR A 334 5.15 5.33 26.60
CA THR A 334 3.85 5.90 26.16
C THR A 334 3.21 4.99 25.09
N GLN A 335 2.37 4.05 25.51
CA GLN A 335 1.69 3.10 24.63
C GLN A 335 0.26 3.56 24.33
N GLY A 336 0.07 4.47 23.37
CA GLY A 336 -1.24 5.07 23.14
C GLY A 336 -1.49 5.64 21.75
N ILE A 337 -2.77 5.95 21.51
CA ILE A 337 -3.28 6.64 20.34
C ILE A 337 -3.40 8.11 20.68
N GLN A 338 -2.50 8.94 20.15
CA GLN A 338 -2.67 10.40 20.13
C GLN A 338 -3.45 10.80 18.88
N SER A 339 -4.71 11.18 19.05
CA SER A 339 -5.44 11.91 18.01
C SER A 339 -5.00 13.38 17.99
N ARG A 340 -4.94 13.98 16.80
CA ARG A 340 -4.70 15.41 16.58
C ARG A 340 -5.87 16.03 15.80
N LEU A 341 -6.08 17.33 15.97
CA LEU A 341 -6.96 18.14 15.14
C LEU A 341 -6.28 18.44 13.79
N LEU A 342 -7.07 18.92 12.82
CA LEU A 342 -6.58 19.26 11.47
C LEU A 342 -5.51 20.37 11.47
N ASP A 343 -5.51 21.24 12.48
CA ASP A 343 -4.50 22.28 12.71
C ASP A 343 -3.19 21.78 13.34
N GLY A 344 -3.08 20.47 13.61
CA GLY A 344 -1.93 19.83 14.25
C GLY A 344 -1.99 19.79 15.78
N THR A 345 -2.98 20.43 16.42
CA THR A 345 -3.13 20.45 17.88
C THR A 345 -3.48 19.07 18.44
N ASN A 346 -2.85 18.65 19.54
CA ASN A 346 -3.19 17.40 20.22
C ASN A 346 -4.65 17.44 20.74
N ASN A 347 -5.45 16.43 20.37
CA ASN A 347 -6.90 16.40 20.63
C ASN A 347 -7.24 15.54 21.85
N TRP A 348 -7.12 14.22 21.71
CA TRP A 348 -7.33 13.22 22.75
C TRP A 348 -6.22 12.17 22.70
N PHE A 349 -5.73 11.79 23.88
CA PHE A 349 -4.84 10.66 24.08
C PHE A 349 -5.58 9.51 24.77
N PHE A 350 -5.36 8.29 24.28
CA PHE A 350 -5.86 7.05 24.88
C PHE A 350 -4.71 6.03 24.93
N GLY A 351 -4.24 5.63 26.12
CA GLY A 351 -3.11 4.71 26.20
C GLY A 351 -2.50 4.51 27.57
N ASN A 352 -1.51 3.62 27.66
CA ASN A 352 -0.74 3.39 28.88
C ASN A 352 0.43 4.39 28.98
N LEU A 353 0.75 4.83 30.21
CA LEU A 353 2.04 5.41 30.58
C LEU A 353 2.75 4.45 31.52
N GLY A 354 3.83 3.81 31.04
CA GLY A 354 4.53 2.79 31.81
C GLY A 354 3.88 1.41 31.66
N THR A 355 3.87 0.67 32.78
CA THR A 355 2.93 -0.44 33.02
C THR A 355 1.77 0.00 33.92
N GLU A 356 1.94 1.12 34.64
CA GLU A 356 1.19 1.45 35.85
C GLU A 356 -0.22 2.04 35.61
N TYR A 357 -0.48 2.73 34.49
CA TYR A 357 -1.72 3.47 34.26
C TYR A 357 -2.20 3.41 32.80
N TRP A 358 -3.41 2.89 32.55
CA TRP A 358 -4.15 3.22 31.34
C TRP A 358 -4.93 4.53 31.51
N LEU A 359 -4.84 5.43 30.54
CA LEU A 359 -5.23 6.83 30.66
C LEU A 359 -6.05 7.31 29.46
N VAL A 360 -7.00 8.21 29.75
CA VAL A 360 -7.67 9.08 28.79
C VAL A 360 -7.43 10.52 29.20
N SER A 361 -6.96 11.35 28.27
CA SER A 361 -6.69 12.77 28.53
C SER A 361 -7.00 13.64 27.32
N LYS A 362 -7.30 14.92 27.61
CA LYS A 362 -7.46 15.97 26.59
C LYS A 362 -6.11 16.64 26.34
N GLY A 363 -5.72 16.78 25.08
CA GLY A 363 -4.38 17.26 24.72
C GLY A 363 -3.34 16.14 24.81
N THR A 364 -2.34 16.32 25.66
CA THR A 364 -1.25 15.37 25.95
C THR A 364 -1.65 14.37 27.05
N HIS A 365 -0.77 13.41 27.34
CA HIS A 365 -0.93 12.39 28.39
C HIS A 365 -0.88 12.94 29.84
N GLU A 366 -0.54 14.22 30.03
CA GLU A 366 -0.26 14.82 31.35
C GLU A 366 -1.54 15.13 32.17
N ASN A 367 -2.68 15.35 31.50
CA ASN A 367 -3.93 15.78 32.14
C ASN A 367 -4.99 14.68 32.14
N ALA A 368 -4.80 13.67 32.99
CA ALA A 368 -5.67 12.51 33.12
C ALA A 368 -7.12 12.87 33.49
N LEU A 369 -8.06 12.59 32.58
CA LEU A 369 -9.51 12.71 32.81
C LEU A 369 -10.10 11.38 33.30
N LEU A 370 -9.53 10.26 32.85
CA LEU A 370 -9.77 8.92 33.37
C LEU A 370 -8.43 8.20 33.48
N ALA A 371 -8.19 7.54 34.61
CA ALA A 371 -7.03 6.70 34.86
C ALA A 371 -7.50 5.34 35.42
N VAL A 372 -6.93 4.25 34.91
CA VAL A 372 -7.09 2.89 35.46
C VAL A 372 -5.70 2.39 35.81
N ARG A 373 -5.41 2.27 37.10
CA ARG A 373 -4.14 1.76 37.62
C ARG A 373 -4.04 0.24 37.45
N GLU A 374 -2.82 -0.27 37.37
CA GLU A 374 -2.52 -1.72 37.40
C GLU A 374 -3.04 -2.41 38.68
N ASP A 375 -3.07 -1.69 39.81
CA ASP A 375 -3.67 -2.16 41.06
C ASP A 375 -5.21 -2.28 41.01
N GLY A 376 -5.84 -1.90 39.90
CA GLY A 376 -7.29 -1.91 39.67
C GLY A 376 -8.06 -0.74 40.31
N ASN A 377 -7.38 0.33 40.73
CA ASN A 377 -8.01 1.58 41.17
C ASN A 377 -8.31 2.49 39.97
N VAL A 378 -9.51 3.06 39.94
CA VAL A 378 -9.99 3.93 38.86
C VAL A 378 -10.09 5.36 39.36
N GLY A 379 -9.37 6.29 38.72
CA GLY A 379 -9.43 7.72 38.97
C GLY A 379 -10.22 8.45 37.89
N VAL A 380 -11.18 9.29 38.27
CA VAL A 380 -11.87 10.22 37.35
C VAL A 380 -11.45 11.64 37.72
N GLY A 381 -10.84 12.35 36.78
CA GLY A 381 -10.20 13.66 37.01
C GLY A 381 -8.92 13.61 37.86
N THR A 382 -8.38 12.42 38.15
CA THR A 382 -7.10 12.23 38.86
C THR A 382 -6.35 11.03 38.30
N ALA A 383 -5.03 11.18 38.13
CA ALA A 383 -4.13 10.06 37.82
C ALA A 383 -3.74 9.22 39.06
N ASN A 384 -3.98 9.75 40.26
CA ASN A 384 -3.57 9.17 41.53
C ASN A 384 -4.78 8.90 42.45
N PRO A 385 -5.66 7.93 42.09
CA PRO A 385 -6.77 7.53 42.94
C PRO A 385 -6.30 6.95 44.27
N LEU A 386 -6.91 7.40 45.37
CA LEU A 386 -6.65 6.92 46.74
C LEU A 386 -7.61 5.80 47.18
N ALA A 387 -8.51 5.37 46.29
CA ALA A 387 -9.51 4.32 46.50
C ALA A 387 -9.81 3.57 45.18
N LYS A 388 -10.56 2.47 45.26
CA LYS A 388 -10.94 1.64 44.10
C LYS A 388 -11.69 2.41 43.01
N LEU A 389 -12.51 3.38 43.42
CA LEU A 389 -13.01 4.44 42.56
C LEU A 389 -12.79 5.75 43.31
N ASP A 390 -12.02 6.66 42.72
CA ASP A 390 -11.77 8.00 43.24
C ASP A 390 -12.17 9.03 42.18
N VAL A 391 -12.90 10.05 42.59
CA VAL A 391 -13.44 11.07 41.68
C VAL A 391 -13.03 12.43 42.22
N ALA A 392 -12.15 13.11 41.49
CA ALA A 392 -11.71 14.47 41.78
C ALA A 392 -12.82 15.48 41.42
N GLY A 393 -13.90 15.48 42.20
CA GLY A 393 -15.08 16.30 41.96
C GLY A 393 -16.34 15.75 42.64
N GLY A 394 -17.51 16.17 42.16
CA GLY A 394 -18.79 15.63 42.60
C GLY A 394 -19.23 14.41 41.76
N ILE A 395 -19.94 13.48 42.38
CA ILE A 395 -20.62 12.37 41.69
C ILE A 395 -22.12 12.71 41.64
N ASN A 396 -22.66 12.84 40.43
CA ASN A 396 -24.11 12.92 40.22
C ASN A 396 -24.66 11.50 39.98
N VAL A 397 -25.65 11.08 40.75
CA VAL A 397 -26.26 9.75 40.65
C VAL A 397 -27.67 9.91 40.07
N ALA A 398 -28.00 9.08 39.08
CA ALA A 398 -29.29 9.17 38.39
C ALA A 398 -30.47 8.97 39.36
N ALA A 399 -31.56 9.70 39.13
CA ALA A 399 -32.78 9.56 39.93
C ALA A 399 -33.30 8.11 39.90
N GLY A 400 -33.61 7.56 41.07
CA GLY A 400 -34.03 6.17 41.23
C GLY A 400 -32.89 5.14 41.31
N SER A 401 -31.62 5.54 41.08
CA SER A 401 -30.46 4.68 41.33
C SER A 401 -29.93 4.89 42.75
N PRO A 402 -30.10 3.95 43.69
CA PRO A 402 -29.49 4.07 45.01
C PRO A 402 -27.96 3.87 44.91
N ILE A 403 -27.20 4.55 45.77
CA ILE A 403 -25.78 4.23 45.99
C ILE A 403 -25.74 2.90 46.76
N GLN A 404 -25.64 1.79 46.03
CA GLN A 404 -25.59 0.46 46.62
C GLN A 404 -24.17 0.13 47.07
N LEU A 405 -23.97 -0.01 48.39
CA LEU A 405 -22.72 -0.47 48.98
C LEU A 405 -22.78 -2.00 49.12
N GLY A 406 -21.92 -2.74 48.41
CA GLY A 406 -21.88 -4.21 48.45
C GLY A 406 -21.11 -4.78 49.64
N GLY A 407 -21.48 -5.99 50.07
CA GLY A 407 -20.78 -6.80 51.09
C GLY A 407 -21.58 -7.04 52.38
N HIS A 408 -21.16 -8.00 53.19
CA HIS A 408 -21.79 -8.36 54.48
C HIS A 408 -21.37 -7.47 55.67
N SER A 409 -20.90 -6.24 55.42
CA SER A 409 -20.60 -5.28 56.49
C SER A 409 -21.88 -4.86 57.21
N SER A 410 -21.87 -4.72 58.52
CA SER A 410 -23.01 -4.19 59.29
C SER A 410 -23.19 -2.66 59.14
N SER A 411 -22.53 -2.04 58.15
CA SER A 411 -22.32 -0.59 58.05
C SER A 411 -22.49 -0.07 56.61
N HIS A 412 -23.73 -0.14 56.08
CA HIS A 412 -24.09 0.38 54.74
C HIS A 412 -24.72 1.78 54.82
N GLY A 413 -23.90 2.84 54.88
CA GLY A 413 -24.38 4.22 54.98
C GLY A 413 -23.68 5.21 54.06
N LEU A 414 -24.34 6.34 53.76
CA LEU A 414 -23.74 7.47 53.03
C LEU A 414 -22.67 8.15 53.89
N LYS A 415 -21.40 7.84 53.64
CA LYS A 415 -20.25 8.40 54.35
C LYS A 415 -19.88 9.78 53.80
N TYR A 416 -19.81 10.80 54.65
CA TYR A 416 -19.26 12.12 54.30
C TYR A 416 -17.96 12.35 55.07
N LYS A 417 -16.83 12.19 54.39
CA LYS A 417 -15.48 12.33 54.97
C LYS A 417 -14.91 13.71 54.69
N ARG A 418 -14.57 14.47 55.74
CA ARG A 418 -13.78 15.71 55.64
C ARG A 418 -12.61 15.70 56.64
N PHE A 419 -11.45 16.15 56.18
CA PHE A 419 -10.35 16.54 57.06
C PHE A 419 -10.50 18.03 57.40
N ASN A 420 -10.39 18.36 58.69
CA ASN A 420 -10.32 19.76 59.14
C ASN A 420 -8.88 20.31 59.01
N SER A 421 -8.69 21.60 59.30
CA SER A 421 -7.37 22.28 59.31
C SER A 421 -6.30 21.53 60.11
N ASP A 422 -6.74 20.85 61.17
CA ASP A 422 -5.88 20.19 62.16
C ASP A 422 -5.64 18.71 61.79
N ASN A 423 -5.93 18.33 60.54
CA ASN A 423 -5.86 16.99 59.97
C ASN A 423 -6.72 15.92 60.70
N SER A 424 -7.64 16.36 61.57
CA SER A 424 -8.60 15.49 62.26
C SER A 424 -9.74 15.06 61.32
N LEU A 425 -10.16 13.80 61.48
CA LEU A 425 -11.21 13.18 60.69
C LEU A 425 -12.59 13.51 61.27
N LEU A 426 -13.42 14.20 60.48
CA LEU A 426 -14.84 14.38 60.78
C LEU A 426 -15.66 13.55 59.77
N ASP A 427 -16.55 12.69 60.29
CA ASP A 427 -17.41 11.83 59.49
C ASP A 427 -18.89 12.14 59.76
N GLY A 428 -19.65 12.33 58.68
CA GLY A 428 -21.05 12.78 58.71
C GLY A 428 -22.06 11.69 59.10
N PRO A 429 -23.37 12.00 59.03
CA PRO A 429 -24.43 11.11 59.50
C PRO A 429 -24.51 9.82 58.67
N PHE A 430 -24.26 8.70 59.34
CA PHE A 430 -24.50 7.37 58.78
C PHE A 430 -26.00 7.04 58.78
N LEU A 431 -26.39 6.12 57.90
CA LEU A 431 -27.67 5.44 57.91
C LEU A 431 -27.39 3.93 57.86
N TYR A 432 -28.23 3.13 58.53
CA TYR A 432 -28.21 1.67 58.54
C TYR A 432 -29.69 1.23 58.54
N GLY A 433 -30.11 -0.02 58.33
CA GLY A 433 -29.44 -1.32 58.24
C GLY A 433 -30.54 -2.40 58.39
N TRP A 434 -30.31 -3.65 57.98
CA TRP A 434 -31.40 -4.65 57.93
C TRP A 434 -32.12 -4.84 59.28
N THR A 435 -31.36 -4.87 60.38
CA THR A 435 -31.90 -5.09 61.74
C THR A 435 -32.13 -3.80 62.55
N GLY A 436 -32.09 -2.62 61.91
CA GLY A 436 -32.16 -1.31 62.54
C GLY A 436 -31.00 -0.37 62.16
N GLY A 437 -30.95 0.81 62.76
CA GLY A 437 -29.90 1.79 62.49
C GLY A 437 -29.78 2.94 63.47
N ALA A 438 -28.91 3.90 63.15
CA ALA A 438 -28.64 5.07 64.00
C ALA A 438 -28.28 6.30 63.18
N LEU A 439 -28.60 7.47 63.73
CA LEU A 439 -28.17 8.79 63.31
C LEU A 439 -27.22 9.33 64.39
N GLY A 440 -26.05 9.80 63.97
CA GLY A 440 -25.00 10.24 64.89
C GLY A 440 -23.80 10.85 64.17
N ILE A 441 -22.76 11.17 64.94
CA ILE A 441 -21.45 11.59 64.42
C ILE A 441 -20.35 10.68 64.97
N LYS A 442 -19.31 10.44 64.18
CA LYS A 442 -18.08 9.82 64.67
C LYS A 442 -16.98 10.87 64.72
N LYS A 443 -16.37 11.04 65.90
CA LYS A 443 -15.21 11.90 66.11
C LYS A 443 -14.09 11.06 66.68
N ASP A 444 -12.99 10.98 65.95
CA ASP A 444 -11.86 10.11 66.25
C ASP A 444 -12.34 8.64 66.41
N ASN A 445 -12.04 8.00 67.55
CA ASN A 445 -12.50 6.65 67.86
C ASN A 445 -13.87 6.58 68.58
N ASN A 446 -14.51 7.72 68.86
CA ASN A 446 -15.76 7.78 69.64
C ASN A 446 -16.98 8.00 68.73
N GLU A 447 -18.04 7.24 68.99
CA GLU A 447 -19.32 7.29 68.27
C GLU A 447 -20.40 7.92 69.15
N PHE A 448 -21.07 8.96 68.62
CA PHE A 448 -22.08 9.74 69.33
C PHE A 448 -23.41 9.62 68.59
N ASN A 449 -24.23 8.65 68.99
CA ASN A 449 -25.53 8.36 68.37
C ASN A 449 -26.64 9.16 69.05
N VAL A 450 -27.20 10.17 68.36
CA VAL A 450 -28.31 10.98 68.88
C VAL A 450 -29.64 10.22 68.81
N LEU A 451 -29.84 9.40 67.77
CA LEU A 451 -31.05 8.61 67.58
C LEU A 451 -30.66 7.23 67.05
N SER A 452 -31.37 6.18 67.49
CA SER A 452 -31.20 4.81 67.00
C SER A 452 -32.53 4.08 66.98
N TRP A 453 -32.69 3.12 66.07
CA TRP A 453 -33.88 2.29 65.93
C TRP A 453 -33.50 0.82 65.71
N LYS A 454 -34.41 -0.08 66.08
CA LYS A 454 -34.29 -1.53 65.88
C LYS A 454 -35.37 -2.02 64.93
N GLU A 455 -35.16 -3.19 64.32
CA GLU A 455 -36.13 -3.85 63.43
C GLU A 455 -37.52 -4.07 64.08
N ASN A 456 -37.55 -4.26 65.41
CA ASN A 456 -38.79 -4.40 66.17
C ASN A 456 -39.54 -3.07 66.40
N GLY A 457 -39.15 -1.98 65.74
CA GLY A 457 -39.78 -0.66 65.84
C GLY A 457 -39.33 0.20 67.02
N ASN A 458 -38.54 -0.33 67.96
CA ASN A 458 -38.08 0.45 69.11
C ASN A 458 -37.10 1.54 68.68
N VAL A 459 -37.37 2.79 69.06
CA VAL A 459 -36.48 3.95 68.86
C VAL A 459 -35.91 4.40 70.21
N ALA A 460 -34.60 4.61 70.29
CA ALA A 460 -33.91 5.19 71.42
C ALA A 460 -33.24 6.51 71.01
N ILE A 461 -33.57 7.60 71.70
CA ILE A 461 -33.00 8.93 71.50
C ILE A 461 -32.12 9.26 72.70
N GLN A 462 -30.86 9.63 72.46
CA GLN A 462 -29.93 10.02 73.51
C GLN A 462 -29.99 11.54 73.73
N GLY A 463 -30.58 11.95 74.85
CA GLY A 463 -30.68 13.35 75.25
C GLY A 463 -32.12 13.81 75.43
N LYS A 464 -32.37 15.12 75.26
CA LYS A 464 -33.71 15.71 75.35
C LYS A 464 -34.43 15.61 74.02
N VAL A 465 -35.71 15.27 74.05
CA VAL A 465 -36.60 15.35 72.90
C VAL A 465 -37.50 16.57 73.08
N GLU A 466 -37.43 17.51 72.14
CA GLU A 466 -38.35 18.66 72.08
C GLU A 466 -39.40 18.38 71.00
N ALA A 467 -40.67 18.30 71.41
CA ALA A 467 -41.79 18.03 70.52
C ALA A 467 -42.98 18.91 70.92
N LYS A 468 -43.85 19.24 69.96
CA LYS A 468 -45.09 19.99 70.22
C LYS A 468 -46.16 19.15 70.93
N GLU A 469 -46.11 17.83 70.74
CA GLU A 469 -47.07 16.87 71.28
C GLU A 469 -46.38 15.51 71.45
N PHE A 470 -46.77 14.75 72.48
CA PHE A 470 -46.44 13.34 72.66
C PHE A 470 -47.73 12.54 72.84
N LEU A 471 -48.09 11.74 71.85
CA LEU A 471 -49.21 10.81 71.92
C LEU A 471 -48.70 9.40 72.25
N VAL A 472 -49.14 8.84 73.38
CA VAL A 472 -48.87 7.44 73.76
C VAL A 472 -50.13 6.62 73.43
N SER A 473 -50.01 5.64 72.55
CA SER A 473 -51.15 4.85 72.06
C SER A 473 -51.43 3.59 72.88
N ALA A 474 -52.71 3.19 72.90
CA ALA A 474 -53.19 1.88 73.34
C ALA A 474 -52.74 1.40 74.75
N THR A 475 -52.75 2.28 75.75
CA THR A 475 -52.49 1.91 77.15
C THR A 475 -53.84 1.74 77.90
N PRO A 476 -54.08 0.67 78.69
CA PRO A 476 -55.37 0.45 79.35
C PRO A 476 -55.74 1.55 80.37
N THR A 477 -56.99 2.00 80.40
CA THR A 477 -57.45 3.07 81.31
C THR A 477 -57.55 2.63 82.77
N ALA A 478 -57.55 3.60 83.69
CA ALA A 478 -57.54 3.36 85.13
C ALA A 478 -58.93 3.02 85.72
N ASP A 479 -60.01 3.22 84.95
CA ASP A 479 -61.42 3.31 85.37
C ASP A 479 -61.96 2.14 86.22
N HIS A 480 -61.22 1.03 86.32
CA HIS A 480 -61.51 -0.12 87.17
C HIS A 480 -61.56 0.22 88.68
N VAL A 481 -61.02 1.36 89.11
CA VAL A 481 -61.15 1.88 90.49
C VAL A 481 -62.62 2.11 90.87
N PHE A 482 -63.48 2.42 89.89
CA PHE A 482 -64.92 2.63 90.11
C PHE A 482 -65.75 1.34 90.08
N ALA A 483 -65.13 0.16 89.91
CA ALA A 483 -65.84 -1.11 89.96
C ALA A 483 -66.39 -1.40 91.36
N SER A 484 -67.58 -2.03 91.44
CA SER A 484 -68.27 -2.28 92.72
C SER A 484 -67.55 -3.24 93.67
N ASP A 485 -66.61 -4.02 93.13
CA ASP A 485 -65.73 -4.97 93.82
C ASP A 485 -64.30 -4.44 94.03
N TYR A 486 -64.02 -3.18 93.66
CA TYR A 486 -62.72 -2.56 93.89
C TYR A 486 -62.47 -2.35 95.39
N ASN A 487 -61.43 -3.03 95.91
CA ASN A 487 -61.06 -2.97 97.31
C ASN A 487 -60.20 -1.73 97.61
N LEU A 488 -60.85 -0.57 97.75
CA LEU A 488 -60.19 0.67 98.17
C LEU A 488 -59.52 0.47 99.54
N ARG A 489 -58.22 0.76 99.62
CA ARG A 489 -57.43 0.64 100.86
C ARG A 489 -58.02 1.49 101.98
N GLY A 490 -57.91 1.06 103.24
CA GLY A 490 -58.29 1.90 104.37
C GLY A 490 -57.40 3.15 104.46
N ILE A 491 -57.97 4.32 104.77
CA ILE A 491 -57.20 5.58 104.81
C ILE A 491 -56.02 5.52 105.81
N HIS A 492 -56.18 4.83 106.94
CA HIS A 492 -55.11 4.59 107.91
C HIS A 492 -54.04 3.59 107.42
N ASP A 493 -54.42 2.59 106.62
CA ASP A 493 -53.45 1.66 106.00
C ASP A 493 -52.67 2.33 104.86
N LEU A 494 -53.29 3.30 104.19
CA LEU A 494 -52.62 4.17 103.22
C LEU A 494 -51.64 5.14 103.91
N GLU A 495 -52.07 5.80 104.99
CA GLU A 495 -51.23 6.66 105.83
C GLU A 495 -50.00 5.89 106.32
N LYS A 496 -50.19 4.72 106.94
CA LYS A 496 -49.11 3.85 107.40
C LYS A 496 -48.16 3.46 106.26
N PHE A 497 -48.68 3.09 105.09
CA PHE A 497 -47.83 2.75 103.94
C PHE A 497 -46.98 3.94 103.48
N ILE A 498 -47.55 5.14 103.44
CA ILE A 498 -46.83 6.36 103.07
C ILE A 498 -45.73 6.68 104.10
N THR A 499 -46.00 6.52 105.40
CA THR A 499 -44.98 6.69 106.46
C THR A 499 -43.86 5.65 106.37
N GLU A 500 -44.17 4.39 106.04
CA GLU A 500 -43.18 3.31 105.96
C GLU A 500 -42.37 3.27 104.64
N LYS A 501 -42.96 3.73 103.53
CA LYS A 501 -42.39 3.58 102.17
C LYS A 501 -42.02 4.90 101.49
N SER A 502 -42.52 6.04 101.98
CA SER A 502 -42.28 7.37 101.40
C SER A 502 -42.71 7.53 99.94
N HIS A 503 -43.64 6.70 99.46
CA HIS A 503 -44.30 6.82 98.16
C HIS A 503 -45.73 6.24 98.22
N LEU A 504 -46.55 6.54 97.23
CA LEU A 504 -47.90 5.97 97.11
C LEU A 504 -47.84 4.49 96.71
N PRO A 505 -48.82 3.65 97.10
CA PRO A 505 -48.91 2.28 96.59
C PRO A 505 -48.92 2.23 95.07
N GLU A 506 -48.29 1.19 94.48
CA GLU A 506 -48.17 0.91 93.04
C GLU A 506 -47.38 1.95 92.20
N ILE A 507 -47.25 3.18 92.68
CA ILE A 507 -46.29 4.18 92.20
C ILE A 507 -44.88 3.73 92.63
N PRO A 508 -43.90 3.63 91.72
CA PRO A 508 -42.52 3.31 92.09
C PRO A 508 -41.91 4.34 93.05
N SER A 509 -40.95 3.92 93.85
CA SER A 509 -40.13 4.85 94.64
C SER A 509 -39.20 5.69 93.75
N ALA A 510 -38.77 6.86 94.24
CA ALA A 510 -37.82 7.72 93.53
C ALA A 510 -36.50 7.01 93.17
N LYS A 511 -36.08 6.02 93.98
CA LYS A 511 -34.91 5.18 93.68
C LYS A 511 -35.19 4.25 92.49
N GLU A 512 -36.31 3.53 92.51
CA GLU A 512 -36.67 2.61 91.41
C GLU A 512 -36.84 3.32 90.07
N MET A 513 -37.38 4.55 90.06
CA MET A 513 -37.46 5.40 88.85
C MET A 513 -36.08 5.83 88.34
N THR A 514 -35.11 6.05 89.23
CA THR A 514 -33.74 6.45 88.88
C THR A 514 -32.96 5.27 88.31
N ASP A 515 -33.07 4.10 88.95
CA ASP A 515 -32.31 2.91 88.61
C ASP A 515 -32.84 2.21 87.34
N ASN A 516 -34.17 2.20 87.11
CA ASN A 516 -34.81 1.44 86.02
C ASN A 516 -35.49 2.32 84.95
N GLY A 517 -35.54 3.64 85.13
CA GLY A 517 -36.36 4.53 84.31
C GLY A 517 -37.85 4.44 84.63
N LEU A 518 -38.67 5.11 83.79
CA LEU A 518 -40.11 5.22 84.00
C LEU A 518 -40.87 5.11 82.68
N SER A 519 -41.82 4.16 82.60
CA SER A 519 -42.76 4.09 81.49
C SER A 519 -43.77 5.23 81.61
N LEU A 520 -43.71 6.19 80.69
CA LEU A 520 -44.53 7.40 80.74
C LEU A 520 -46.04 7.06 80.67
N GLY A 521 -46.44 6.11 79.81
CA GLY A 521 -47.84 5.69 79.69
C GLY A 521 -48.38 5.05 80.96
N ASP A 522 -47.71 3.99 81.44
CA ASP A 522 -48.13 3.27 82.65
C ASP A 522 -48.10 4.17 83.90
N PHE A 523 -47.15 5.10 83.98
CA PHE A 523 -47.08 6.06 85.07
C PHE A 523 -48.24 7.04 85.06
N GLN A 524 -48.62 7.58 83.89
CA GLN A 524 -49.80 8.46 83.78
C GLN A 524 -51.09 7.73 84.16
N ILE A 525 -51.24 6.45 83.79
CA ILE A 525 -52.38 5.62 84.21
C ILE A 525 -52.37 5.33 85.70
N LYS A 526 -51.23 4.99 86.30
CA LYS A 526 -51.15 4.82 87.76
C LYS A 526 -51.42 6.12 88.50
N LEU A 527 -50.98 7.27 87.99
CA LEU A 527 -51.35 8.58 88.54
C LEU A 527 -52.86 8.83 88.42
N LEU A 528 -53.48 8.52 87.27
CA LEU A 528 -54.93 8.59 87.11
C LEU A 528 -55.65 7.68 88.12
N GLN A 529 -55.20 6.44 88.29
CA GLN A 529 -55.72 5.50 89.29
C GLN A 529 -55.64 6.08 90.72
N LYS A 530 -54.51 6.71 91.10
CA LYS A 530 -54.39 7.38 92.41
C LYS A 530 -55.27 8.64 92.52
N ILE A 531 -55.54 9.35 91.42
CA ILE A 531 -56.49 10.46 91.39
C ILE A 531 -57.93 9.95 91.56
N GLU A 532 -58.28 8.80 90.99
CA GLU A 532 -59.59 8.15 91.15
C GLU A 532 -59.78 7.61 92.58
N GLU A 533 -58.77 6.94 93.15
CA GLU A 533 -58.75 6.54 94.56
C GLU A 533 -58.89 7.76 95.48
N LEU A 534 -58.14 8.84 95.23
CA LEU A 534 -58.25 10.11 95.94
C LEU A 534 -59.66 10.71 95.81
N THR A 535 -60.28 10.58 94.64
CA THR A 535 -61.67 11.02 94.40
C THR A 535 -62.67 10.17 95.20
N LEU A 536 -62.47 8.86 95.32
CA LEU A 536 -63.29 8.01 96.20
C LEU A 536 -63.13 8.37 97.67
N TYR A 537 -61.90 8.60 98.16
CA TYR A 537 -61.68 9.08 99.53
C TYR A 537 -62.35 10.45 99.76
N ALA A 538 -62.25 11.38 98.80
CA ALA A 538 -62.89 12.70 98.88
C ALA A 538 -64.43 12.61 98.87
N ILE A 539 -65.02 11.71 98.07
CA ILE A 539 -66.46 11.44 98.08
C ILE A 539 -66.89 10.82 99.42
N SER A 540 -66.10 9.88 99.97
CA SER A 540 -66.36 9.29 101.29
C SER A 540 -66.30 10.36 102.39
N GLN A 541 -65.24 11.18 102.39
CA GLN A 541 -65.05 12.29 103.32
C GLN A 541 -66.17 13.32 103.19
N ASN A 542 -66.63 13.65 101.98
CA ASN A 542 -67.75 14.57 101.80
C ASN A 542 -69.09 13.98 102.26
N LYS A 543 -69.34 12.67 102.05
CA LYS A 543 -70.50 11.98 102.63
C LYS A 543 -70.47 12.02 104.16
N GLU A 544 -69.30 11.85 104.75
CA GLU A 544 -69.10 11.94 106.20
C GLU A 544 -69.28 13.38 106.70
N ILE A 545 -68.77 14.39 105.99
CA ILE A 545 -69.02 15.81 106.27
C ILE A 545 -70.51 16.17 106.15
N GLU A 546 -71.23 15.68 105.14
CA GLU A 546 -72.67 15.91 105.01
C GLU A 546 -73.48 15.18 106.10
N ASN A 547 -73.07 13.98 106.51
CA ASN A 547 -73.63 13.31 107.69
C ASN A 547 -73.38 14.14 108.97
N LEU A 548 -72.16 14.64 109.18
CA LEU A 548 -71.81 15.51 110.30
C LEU A 548 -72.63 16.82 110.27
N LYS A 549 -72.78 17.46 109.11
CA LYS A 549 -73.65 18.65 108.92
C LYS A 549 -75.12 18.33 109.20
N ALA A 550 -75.62 17.18 108.78
CA ALA A 550 -76.99 16.75 109.01
C ALA A 550 -77.26 16.43 110.50
N ILE A 551 -76.26 15.92 111.21
CA ILE A 551 -76.28 15.77 112.68
C ILE A 551 -76.28 17.16 113.36
N ILE A 552 -75.50 18.12 112.86
CA ILE A 552 -75.42 19.51 113.39
C ILE A 552 -76.67 20.35 113.06
N LYS A 553 -77.47 19.97 112.05
CA LYS A 553 -78.71 20.65 111.65
C LYS A 553 -79.98 20.14 112.36
N LYS A 554 -79.84 19.12 113.22
CA LYS A 554 -80.88 18.65 114.15
C LYS A 554 -80.66 19.23 115.54
#